data_AF-A0A0C2STG1-F1
#
_entry.id   AF-A0A0C2STG1-F1
#
_cell.length_a   1.000
_cell.length_b   1.000
_cell.length_c   1.000
_cell.angle_alpha   90.00
_cell.angle_beta   90.00
_cell.angle_gamma   90.00
#
_symmetry.space_group_name_H-M   'P 1'
#
loop_
_entity.id
_entity.type
_entity.pdbx_description
1 polymer ?
#
loop_
_entity_poly.entity_id
_entity_poly.type
_entity_poly.pdbx_seq_one_letter_code
_entity_poly.pdbx_strand_id
1 'polypeptide(L)'
;MFTSFLQMLEIVRTIRYIHSMGVVLHSRVLKIEYFTLDSDFHAKILFTGYFAWWVREAVYDDELSLLVANCTYPSNISAFAELFHEVCFGDENTLKQYLLPSRVKEDSRQLIERCRALDWKSRPTMKDVVKEMETWKLT
;
A
#
# COMPACT_ATOMS: atom_id res chain seq x y z
N MET A 1 16.98 -0.42 0.00
CA MET A 1 16.34 -0.44 1.34
C MET A 1 15.38 0.73 1.42
N PHE A 2 14.10 0.50 1.71
CA PHE A 2 13.16 1.60 1.96
C PHE A 2 13.36 2.11 3.40
N THR A 3 13.59 3.40 3.54
CA THR A 3 14.01 4.06 4.78
C THR A 3 13.29 5.38 5.04
N SER A 4 12.44 5.87 4.13
CA SER A 4 11.82 7.19 4.30
C SER A 4 10.36 7.25 3.87
N PHE A 5 9.63 8.19 4.48
CA PHE A 5 8.26 8.54 4.15
C PHE A 5 8.08 8.86 2.65
N LEU A 6 9.03 9.55 2.03
CA LEU A 6 8.97 9.90 0.61
C LEU A 6 8.85 8.66 -0.29
N GLN A 7 9.52 7.58 0.07
CA GLN A 7 9.44 6.36 -0.71
C GLN A 7 8.09 5.65 -0.52
N MET A 8 7.49 5.76 0.67
CA MET A 8 6.12 5.29 0.89
C MET A 8 5.11 6.09 0.08
N LEU A 9 5.31 7.41 -0.03
CA LEU A 9 4.51 8.27 -0.90
C LEU A 9 4.61 7.82 -2.37
N GLU A 10 5.81 7.51 -2.85
CA GLU A 10 6.01 6.98 -4.21
C GLU A 10 5.37 5.60 -4.41
N ILE A 11 5.52 4.69 -3.45
CA ILE A 11 4.85 3.38 -3.49
C ILE A 11 3.33 3.54 -3.61
N VAL A 12 2.73 4.40 -2.77
CA VAL A 12 1.27 4.55 -2.79
C VAL A 12 0.77 5.23 -4.07
N ARG A 13 1.56 6.14 -4.66
CA ARG A 13 1.29 6.73 -5.98
C ARG A 13 1.30 5.67 -7.07
N THR A 14 2.28 4.77 -7.06
CA THR A 14 2.36 3.64 -7.99
C THR A 14 1.16 2.71 -7.84
N ILE A 15 0.78 2.34 -6.62
CA ILE A 15 -0.40 1.49 -6.38
C ILE A 15 -1.68 2.19 -6.87
N ARG A 16 -1.86 3.49 -6.57
CA ARG A 16 -2.98 4.30 -7.08
C ARG A 16 -3.03 4.30 -8.61
N TYR A 17 -1.88 4.46 -9.27
CA TYR A 17 -1.81 4.42 -10.73
C TYR A 17 -2.26 3.05 -11.27
N ILE A 18 -1.80 1.95 -10.69
CA ILE A 18 -2.22 0.59 -11.05
C ILE A 18 -3.74 0.41 -10.87
N HIS A 19 -4.29 0.88 -9.75
CA HIS A 19 -5.74 0.87 -9.51
C HIS A 19 -6.51 1.68 -10.56
N SER A 20 -5.97 2.81 -11.01
CA SER A 20 -6.60 3.64 -12.05
C SER A 20 -6.70 2.94 -13.42
N MET A 21 -5.82 1.95 -13.67
CA MET A 21 -5.89 1.08 -14.85
C MET A 21 -6.90 -0.08 -14.69
N GLY A 22 -7.61 -0.14 -13.57
CA GLY A 22 -8.52 -1.24 -13.26
C GLY A 22 -7.80 -2.54 -12.89
N VAL A 23 -6.55 -2.45 -12.45
CA VAL A 23 -5.73 -3.60 -12.04
C VAL A 23 -5.66 -3.67 -10.52
N VAL A 24 -5.77 -4.88 -9.99
CA VAL A 24 -5.61 -5.20 -8.57
C VAL A 24 -4.42 -6.14 -8.41
N LEU A 25 -3.50 -5.72 -7.56
CA LEU A 25 -2.35 -6.51 -7.17
C LEU A 25 -2.78 -7.66 -6.26
N HIS A 26 -2.03 -8.76 -6.30
CA HIS A 26 -2.16 -9.78 -5.26
C HIS A 26 -1.56 -9.25 -3.95
N SER A 27 -2.28 -9.28 -2.82
CA SER A 27 -1.81 -8.70 -1.55
C SER A 27 -0.40 -9.13 -1.12
N ARG A 28 -0.02 -10.39 -1.39
CA ARG A 28 1.34 -10.93 -1.12
C ARG A 28 2.49 -10.19 -1.81
N VAL A 29 2.24 -9.49 -2.92
CA VAL A 29 3.28 -8.71 -3.63
C VAL A 29 3.44 -7.30 -3.07
N LEU A 30 2.58 -6.88 -2.15
CA LEU A 30 2.71 -5.61 -1.43
C LEU A 30 3.61 -5.79 -0.20
N LYS A 31 4.85 -6.22 -0.46
CA LYS A 31 5.92 -6.32 0.55
C LYS A 31 7.16 -5.62 0.05
N ILE A 32 7.99 -5.17 0.99
CA ILE A 32 9.18 -4.36 0.71
C ILE A 32 10.14 -5.01 -0.30
N GLU A 33 10.22 -6.34 -0.32
CA GLU A 33 11.07 -7.15 -1.21
C GLU A 33 10.67 -7.07 -2.70
N TYR A 34 9.43 -6.71 -3.01
CA TYR A 34 8.94 -6.58 -4.39
C TYR A 34 9.04 -5.16 -4.93
N PHE A 35 9.40 -4.20 -4.09
CA PHE A 35 9.63 -2.83 -4.53
C PHE A 35 11.13 -2.58 -4.71
N THR A 36 11.44 -1.78 -5.73
CA THR A 36 12.77 -1.21 -5.96
C THR A 36 12.61 0.26 -6.28
N LEU A 37 13.66 1.03 -6.07
CA LEU A 37 13.74 2.43 -6.51
C LEU A 37 14.73 2.49 -7.67
N ASP A 38 14.42 3.27 -8.69
CA ASP A 38 15.41 3.61 -9.70
C ASP A 38 16.30 4.79 -9.27
N SER A 39 17.18 5.22 -10.18
CA SER A 39 18.11 6.33 -9.93
C SER A 39 17.42 7.66 -9.63
N ASP A 40 16.16 7.82 -10.05
CA ASP A 40 15.35 9.02 -9.85
C ASP A 40 14.40 8.87 -8.66
N PHE A 41 14.57 7.82 -7.85
CA PHE A 41 13.72 7.47 -6.71
C PHE A 41 12.26 7.14 -7.06
N HIS A 42 11.97 6.78 -8.30
CA HIS A 42 10.65 6.28 -8.66
C HIS A 42 10.48 4.83 -8.20
N ALA A 43 9.35 4.54 -7.55
CA ALA A 43 9.03 3.21 -7.08
C ALA A 43 8.62 2.28 -8.23
N LYS A 44 9.44 1.25 -8.46
CA LYS A 44 9.16 0.12 -9.37
C LYS A 44 8.71 -1.09 -8.55
N ILE A 45 7.68 -1.76 -9.02
CA ILE A 45 7.12 -2.94 -8.37
C ILE A 45 7.24 -4.14 -9.32
N LEU A 46 7.80 -5.23 -8.82
CA LEU A 46 7.70 -6.53 -9.46
C LEU A 46 6.40 -7.19 -9.00
N PHE A 47 5.44 -7.41 -9.91
CA PHE A 47 4.14 -7.95 -9.52
C PHE A 47 3.53 -8.89 -10.54
N THR A 48 2.69 -9.77 -10.00
CA THR A 48 1.59 -10.41 -10.73
C THR A 48 0.30 -9.73 -10.27
N GLY A 49 -0.50 -9.27 -11.23
CA GLY A 49 -1.75 -8.56 -10.96
C GLY A 49 -2.82 -9.01 -11.93
N TYR A 50 -4.07 -8.83 -11.53
CA TYR A 50 -5.22 -9.21 -12.33
C TYR A 50 -6.07 -7.99 -12.63
N PHE A 51 -6.76 -8.00 -13.77
CA PHE A 51 -7.79 -7.02 -14.01
C PHE A 51 -8.93 -7.22 -13.00
N ALA A 52 -9.36 -6.14 -12.35
CA ALA A 52 -10.40 -6.17 -11.34
C ALA A 52 -11.74 -6.69 -11.88
N TRP A 53 -12.01 -6.51 -13.18
CA TRP A 53 -13.19 -7.10 -13.82
C TRP A 53 -13.07 -8.62 -13.90
N TRP A 54 -11.90 -9.14 -14.28
CA TRP A 54 -11.67 -10.58 -14.39
C TRP A 54 -11.77 -11.27 -13.03
N VAL A 55 -11.27 -10.64 -11.96
CA VAL A 55 -11.42 -11.12 -10.58
C VAL A 55 -12.89 -11.25 -10.17
N ARG A 56 -13.77 -10.32 -10.59
CA ARG A 56 -15.21 -10.41 -10.27
C ARG A 56 -15.90 -11.54 -11.00
N GLU A 57 -15.54 -11.76 -12.26
CA GLU A 57 -16.11 -12.85 -13.08
C GLU A 57 -15.57 -14.22 -12.64
N ALA A 58 -14.34 -14.28 -12.12
CA ALA A 58 -13.72 -15.52 -11.65
C ALA A 58 -14.33 -16.07 -10.34
N VAL A 59 -15.18 -15.31 -9.65
CA VAL A 59 -15.87 -15.75 -8.41
C VAL A 59 -16.83 -16.92 -8.66
N TYR A 60 -17.23 -17.16 -9.92
CA TYR A 60 -18.08 -18.28 -10.30
C TYR A 60 -17.35 -19.62 -10.47
N ASP A 61 -16.03 -19.62 -10.31
CA ASP A 61 -15.18 -20.82 -10.35
C ASP A 61 -14.47 -20.97 -9.00
N ASP A 62 -14.78 -22.05 -8.27
CA ASP A 62 -14.30 -22.29 -6.91
C ASP A 62 -12.76 -22.39 -6.82
N GLU A 63 -12.09 -22.89 -7.85
CA GLU A 63 -10.62 -23.01 -7.85
C GLU A 63 -9.95 -21.66 -8.11
N LEU A 64 -10.47 -20.88 -9.06
CA LEU A 64 -9.97 -19.54 -9.34
C LEU A 64 -10.29 -18.55 -8.22
N SER A 65 -11.44 -18.71 -7.56
CA SER A 65 -11.88 -17.86 -6.44
C SER A 65 -10.84 -17.78 -5.33
N LEU A 66 -10.21 -18.91 -4.96
CA LEU A 66 -9.14 -18.94 -3.95
C LEU A 66 -7.86 -18.22 -4.42
N LEU A 67 -7.52 -18.34 -5.70
CA LEU A 67 -6.34 -17.68 -6.29
C LEU A 67 -6.50 -16.15 -6.35
N VAL A 68 -7.72 -15.67 -6.59
CA VAL A 68 -8.00 -14.23 -6.73
C VAL A 68 -8.62 -13.59 -5.48
N ALA A 69 -8.94 -14.36 -4.44
CA ALA A 69 -9.54 -13.86 -3.19
C ALA A 69 -8.74 -12.71 -2.55
N ASN A 70 -7.43 -12.68 -2.76
CA ASN A 70 -6.53 -11.65 -2.26
C ASN A 70 -6.26 -10.50 -3.24
N CYS A 71 -6.91 -10.50 -4.39
CA CYS A 71 -6.72 -9.52 -5.46
C CYS A 71 -7.91 -8.56 -5.49
N THR A 72 -8.10 -7.80 -4.40
CA THR A 72 -9.20 -6.83 -4.31
C THR A 72 -8.66 -5.46 -3.90
N TYR A 73 -9.39 -4.38 -4.21
CA TYR A 73 -9.01 -3.05 -3.75
C TYR A 73 -8.88 -3.00 -2.20
N PRO A 74 -9.84 -3.51 -1.41
CA PRO A 74 -9.69 -3.58 0.04
C PRO A 74 -8.49 -4.39 0.52
N SER A 75 -8.17 -5.51 -0.13
CA SER A 75 -6.99 -6.32 0.20
C SER A 75 -5.70 -5.54 -0.04
N ASN A 76 -5.62 -4.76 -1.12
CA ASN A 76 -4.46 -3.92 -1.40
C ASN A 76 -4.31 -2.78 -0.39
N ILE A 77 -5.42 -2.18 0.05
CA ILE A 77 -5.41 -1.14 1.09
C ILE A 77 -4.86 -1.69 2.39
N SER A 78 -5.31 -2.86 2.83
CA SER A 78 -4.80 -3.47 4.05
C SER A 78 -3.34 -3.91 3.92
N ALA A 79 -2.95 -4.52 2.79
CA ALA A 79 -1.57 -4.93 2.59
C ALA A 79 -0.60 -3.73 2.49
N PHE A 80 -1.04 -2.63 1.88
CA PHE A 80 -0.30 -1.37 1.94
C PHE A 80 -0.13 -0.88 3.38
N ALA A 81 -1.16 -0.99 4.23
CA ALA A 81 -1.07 -0.58 5.63
C ALA A 81 -0.04 -1.41 6.40
N GLU A 82 0.03 -2.72 6.14
CA GLU A 82 1.07 -3.60 6.69
C GLU A 82 2.48 -3.15 6.26
N LEU A 83 2.68 -2.94 4.96
CA LEU A 83 3.95 -2.45 4.42
C LEU A 83 4.31 -1.09 5.01
N PHE A 84 3.35 -0.17 5.10
CA PHE A 84 3.58 1.17 5.62
C PHE A 84 3.95 1.14 7.10
N HIS A 85 3.27 0.28 7.87
CA HIS A 85 3.61 0.04 9.25
C HIS A 85 5.02 -0.53 9.41
N GLU A 86 5.40 -1.52 8.60
CA GLU A 86 6.73 -2.11 8.60
C GLU A 86 7.81 -1.06 8.28
N VAL A 87 7.59 -0.18 7.29
CA VAL A 87 8.59 0.83 6.93
C VAL A 87 8.73 1.93 7.98
N CYS A 88 7.62 2.38 8.58
CA CYS A 88 7.63 3.48 9.55
C CYS A 88 7.92 3.05 10.99
N PHE A 89 7.56 1.82 11.35
CA PHE A 89 7.57 1.33 12.73
C PHE A 89 8.22 -0.05 12.88
N GLY A 90 8.64 -0.69 11.78
CA GLY A 90 9.33 -1.98 11.81
C GLY A 90 10.73 -1.85 12.39
N ASP A 91 10.97 -2.68 13.41
CA ASP A 91 12.20 -2.83 14.19
C ASP A 91 12.63 -1.56 14.97
N GLU A 92 12.37 -1.59 16.29
CA GLU A 92 12.68 -0.51 17.26
C GLU A 92 14.17 -0.16 17.33
N ASN A 93 15.05 -1.05 16.87
CA ASN A 93 16.50 -0.84 16.86
C ASN A 93 17.02 -0.05 15.64
N THR A 94 16.16 0.30 14.68
CA THR A 94 16.59 1.05 13.48
C THR A 94 16.41 2.55 13.68
N LEU A 95 17.46 3.33 13.37
CA LEU A 95 17.49 4.81 13.32
C LEU A 95 16.32 5.46 12.52
N LYS A 96 15.55 4.67 11.76
CA LYS A 96 14.40 5.07 10.95
C LYS A 96 13.28 5.71 11.78
N GLN A 97 13.05 5.23 13.01
CA GLN A 97 11.96 5.74 13.85
C GLN A 97 12.20 7.18 14.35
N TYR A 98 13.46 7.64 14.34
CA TYR A 98 13.89 8.96 14.80
C TYR A 98 13.92 10.02 13.69
N LEU A 99 13.73 9.62 12.42
CA LEU A 99 13.83 10.53 11.28
C LEU A 99 12.46 11.10 10.84
N LEU A 100 11.35 10.51 11.25
CA LEU A 100 10.02 11.07 10.96
C LEU A 100 9.68 12.18 11.97
N PRO A 101 9.20 13.35 11.51
CA PRO A 101 8.60 14.35 12.39
C PRO A 101 7.47 13.72 13.22
N SER A 102 7.37 14.09 14.50
CA SER A 102 6.39 13.52 15.44
C SER A 102 4.95 13.59 14.93
N ARG A 103 4.61 14.69 14.24
CA ARG A 103 3.30 14.87 13.59
C ARG A 103 3.05 13.84 12.49
N VAL A 104 4.01 13.64 11.59
CA VAL A 104 3.91 12.66 10.49
C VAL A 104 3.80 11.24 11.03
N LYS A 105 4.46 10.95 12.16
CA LYS A 105 4.37 9.66 12.84
C LYS A 105 2.95 9.38 13.34
N GLU A 106 2.30 10.37 13.94
CA GLU A 106 0.92 10.25 14.42
C GLU A 106 -0.08 10.17 13.25
N ASP A 107 0.05 11.06 12.25
CA ASP A 107 -0.78 11.04 11.04
C ASP A 107 -0.66 9.68 10.31
N SER A 108 0.56 9.11 10.25
CA SER A 108 0.80 7.77 9.70
C SER A 108 0.09 6.67 10.47
N ARG A 109 0.11 6.72 11.81
CA ARG A 109 -0.56 5.71 12.65
C ARG A 109 -2.07 5.73 12.41
N GLN A 110 -2.68 6.90 12.40
CA GLN A 110 -4.13 7.05 12.18
C GLN A 110 -4.55 6.60 10.77
N LEU A 111 -3.72 6.88 9.76
CA LEU A 111 -3.97 6.39 8.40
C LEU A 111 -3.86 4.87 8.31
N ILE A 112 -2.83 4.27 8.91
CA ILE A 112 -2.65 2.82 8.96
C ILE A 112 -3.86 2.14 9.62
N GLU A 113 -4.35 2.66 10.74
CA GLU A 113 -5.52 2.13 11.43
C GLU A 113 -6.77 2.14 10.54
N ARG A 114 -7.04 3.25 9.84
CA ARG A 114 -8.17 3.31 8.89
C ARG A 114 -8.02 2.35 7.72
N CYS A 115 -6.81 2.18 7.18
CA CYS A 115 -6.55 1.21 6.12
C CYS A 115 -6.70 -0.25 6.59
N ARG A 116 -6.51 -0.51 7.89
CA ARG A 116 -6.70 -1.82 8.54
C ARG A 116 -8.12 -2.06 9.09
N ALA A 117 -9.04 -1.11 8.93
CA ALA A 117 -10.39 -1.23 9.47
C ALA A 117 -11.06 -2.55 9.06
N LEU A 118 -11.74 -3.22 10.00
CA LEU A 118 -12.42 -4.50 9.76
C LEU A 118 -13.53 -4.35 8.71
N ASP A 119 -14.30 -3.26 8.79
CA ASP A 119 -15.28 -2.92 7.78
C ASP A 119 -14.58 -2.37 6.53
N TRP A 120 -14.61 -3.15 5.44
CA TRP A 120 -13.99 -2.77 4.18
C TRP A 120 -14.56 -1.49 3.58
N LYS A 121 -15.82 -1.13 3.90
CA LYS A 121 -16.45 0.11 3.40
C LYS A 121 -15.92 1.37 4.09
N SER A 122 -15.38 1.22 5.29
CA SER A 122 -14.77 2.32 6.05
C SER A 122 -13.31 2.59 5.67
N ARG A 123 -12.68 1.69 4.90
CA ARG A 123 -11.30 1.86 4.43
C ARG A 123 -11.23 2.98 3.39
N PRO A 124 -10.20 3.83 3.43
CA PRO A 124 -9.98 4.83 2.38
C PRO A 124 -9.60 4.17 1.06
N THR A 125 -9.87 4.81 -0.07
CA THR A 125 -9.32 4.36 -1.36
C THR A 125 -7.85 4.76 -1.49
N MET A 126 -7.09 4.12 -2.39
CA MET A 126 -5.70 4.56 -2.65
C MET A 126 -5.62 6.02 -3.13
N LYS A 127 -6.67 6.53 -3.77
CA LYS A 127 -6.76 7.95 -4.13
C LYS A 127 -6.83 8.82 -2.88
N ASP A 128 -7.63 8.44 -1.89
CA ASP A 128 -7.76 9.17 -0.63
C ASP A 128 -6.46 9.10 0.18
N VAL A 129 -5.85 7.92 0.25
CA VAL A 129 -4.55 7.68 0.92
C VAL A 129 -3.47 8.59 0.32
N VAL A 130 -3.31 8.61 -1.01
CA VAL A 130 -2.33 9.50 -1.66
C VAL A 130 -2.63 10.96 -1.36
N LYS A 131 -3.88 11.39 -1.52
CA LYS A 131 -4.27 12.78 -1.28
C LYS A 131 -3.92 13.21 0.14
N GLU A 132 -4.19 12.35 1.11
CA GLU A 132 -3.90 12.63 2.51
C GLU A 132 -2.39 12.71 2.77
N MET A 133 -1.61 11.72 2.32
CA MET A 133 -0.15 11.71 2.49
C MET A 133 0.52 12.93 1.83
N GLU A 134 0.00 13.41 0.69
CA GLU A 134 0.49 14.63 0.03
C GLU A 134 0.26 15.91 0.84
N THR A 135 -0.67 15.91 1.80
CA THR A 135 -0.90 17.07 2.68
C THR A 135 0.08 17.14 3.85
N TRP A 136 0.80 16.05 4.13
CA TRP A 136 1.69 15.98 5.28
C TRP A 136 2.94 16.78 5.01
N LYS A 137 3.10 17.89 5.75
CA LYS A 137 4.29 18.71 5.66
C LYS A 137 5.47 17.97 6.31
N LEU A 138 6.53 17.78 5.54
CA LEU A 138 7.78 17.17 6.00
C LEU A 138 8.79 18.20 6.54
N THR A 139 8.33 19.44 6.75
CA THR A 139 9.10 20.56 7.31
C THR A 139 9.40 20.38 8.78
#